data_AF-A4HWT4-F1
#
_entry.id   AF-A4HWT4-F1
#
_cell.length_a   1.000
_cell.length_b   1.000
_cell.length_c   1.000
_cell.angle_alpha   90.00
_cell.angle_beta   90.00
_cell.angle_gamma   90.00
#
_symmetry.space_group_name_H-M   'P 1'
#
loop_
_entity.id
_entity.type
_entity.pdbx_description
1 polymer ?
#
loop_
_entity_poly.entity_id
_entity_poly.type
_entity_poly.pdbx_seq_one_letter_code
_entity_poly.pdbx_strand_id
1 'polypeptide(L)'
;MAEKRYKLYEFSRREARRRPPPPETDLTDVVQLHDLDRNTDENKRLIHRVVLPPKPQHNEGASLSAAEEAQPGKEVLCYTFAGVPGLLLFPGVLSEAEQQRWCREAVLDYGDSAKHPNILSTHAKAPQSTSCYQPPMRWATLGYSYEWTRKVYHRDRYSTFPSALRARMCNLVSLVAEVQQDGFCCAYPDVYEPQTAIVNYYPVGSMMMCHQDISEETLEQPLMSLSLGCSAIFLMGTQSREDAPYAFLLRSGDVAAFTGPSRSALHSIPRILDDCPEYLTLPEDELTEAERHRYQQHAYCARPTSDGSFLRVEKAMMTAEGQERYWRLCMRHMRVNINARQVYNERCPALFGAPRDLAQGKGGIGAG
;
A
#
# COMPACT_ATOMS: atom_id res chain seq x y z
N MET A 1 6.35 -13.58 -17.16
CA MET A 1 6.28 -15.06 -16.99
C MET A 1 6.53 -15.44 -15.54
N ALA A 2 7.47 -14.77 -14.86
CA ALA A 2 7.75 -14.98 -13.44
C ALA A 2 6.50 -14.91 -12.55
N GLU A 3 5.52 -14.05 -12.86
CA GLU A 3 4.29 -13.91 -12.05
C GLU A 3 3.49 -15.22 -11.99
N LYS A 4 3.52 -16.03 -13.05
CA LYS A 4 2.82 -17.32 -13.11
C LYS A 4 3.35 -18.32 -12.08
N ARG A 5 4.62 -18.19 -11.68
CA ARG A 5 5.25 -19.07 -10.68
C ARG A 5 4.60 -18.88 -9.31
N TYR A 6 4.31 -17.64 -8.93
CA TYR A 6 3.82 -17.30 -7.59
C TYR A 6 2.30 -17.15 -7.52
N LYS A 7 1.61 -17.13 -8.65
CA LYS A 7 0.16 -16.93 -8.73
C LYS A 7 -0.61 -17.96 -7.89
N LEU A 8 -1.64 -17.49 -7.18
CA LEU A 8 -2.63 -18.36 -6.55
C LEU A 8 -3.52 -18.99 -7.63
N TYR A 9 -3.48 -20.33 -7.74
CA TYR A 9 -4.36 -21.08 -8.62
C TYR A 9 -5.56 -21.58 -7.83
N GLU A 10 -6.75 -21.08 -8.17
CA GLU A 10 -8.01 -21.61 -7.67
C GLU A 10 -8.77 -22.29 -8.79
N PHE A 11 -9.22 -23.52 -8.56
CA PHE A 11 -10.13 -24.19 -9.47
C PHE A 11 -11.54 -23.63 -9.30
N SER A 12 -12.28 -23.50 -10.40
CA SER A 12 -13.72 -23.28 -10.31
C SER A 12 -14.37 -24.41 -9.50
N ARG A 13 -15.52 -24.16 -8.86
CA ARG A 13 -16.27 -25.20 -8.12
C ARG A 13 -16.48 -26.49 -8.95
N ARG A 14 -16.62 -26.36 -10.27
CA ARG A 14 -16.78 -27.49 -11.20
C ARG A 14 -15.48 -28.26 -11.42
N GLU A 15 -14.35 -27.56 -11.54
CA GLU A 15 -13.03 -28.17 -11.69
C GLU A 15 -12.54 -28.80 -10.39
N ALA A 16 -12.78 -28.16 -9.24
CA ALA A 16 -12.42 -28.68 -7.91
C ALA A 16 -13.11 -30.01 -7.58
N ARG A 17 -14.26 -30.31 -8.20
CA ARG A 17 -14.95 -31.62 -8.09
C ARG A 17 -14.33 -32.71 -8.97
N ARG A 18 -13.54 -32.35 -9.99
CA ARG A 18 -13.05 -33.25 -11.05
C ARG A 18 -11.54 -33.42 -11.04
N ARG A 19 -10.80 -32.53 -10.39
CA ARG A 19 -9.35 -32.48 -10.38
C ARG A 19 -8.85 -32.49 -8.94
N PRO A 20 -7.69 -33.10 -8.65
CA PRO A 20 -7.01 -32.88 -7.39
C PRO A 20 -6.71 -31.38 -7.24
N PRO A 21 -6.56 -30.86 -6.01
CA PRO A 21 -6.16 -29.46 -5.79
C PRO A 21 -4.84 -29.17 -6.53
N PRO A 22 -4.61 -27.90 -6.94
CA PRO A 22 -3.37 -27.56 -7.61
C PRO A 22 -2.19 -27.77 -6.64
N PRO A 23 -0.99 -28.08 -7.16
CA PRO A 23 0.18 -28.22 -6.31
C PRO A 23 0.41 -26.94 -5.52
N GLU A 24 0.94 -27.08 -4.31
CA GLU A 24 1.32 -25.92 -3.50
C GLU A 24 2.37 -25.10 -4.25
N THR A 25 2.23 -23.79 -4.20
CA THR A 25 3.20 -22.89 -4.80
C THR A 25 4.51 -22.96 -4.04
N ASP A 26 5.59 -23.31 -4.73
CA ASP A 26 6.93 -23.22 -4.18
C ASP A 26 7.30 -21.75 -3.93
N LEU A 27 7.55 -21.41 -2.67
CA LEU A 27 7.99 -20.09 -2.20
C LEU A 27 9.40 -20.12 -1.59
N THR A 28 10.17 -21.20 -1.82
CA THR A 28 11.51 -21.36 -1.21
C THR A 28 12.51 -20.30 -1.66
N ASP A 29 12.36 -19.77 -2.87
CA ASP A 29 13.20 -18.71 -3.44
C ASP A 29 12.75 -17.29 -3.05
N VAL A 30 11.66 -17.15 -2.29
CA VAL A 30 11.18 -15.85 -1.82
C VAL A 30 12.04 -15.37 -0.65
N VAL A 31 12.64 -14.19 -0.78
CA VAL A 31 13.45 -13.54 0.26
C VAL A 31 12.60 -13.21 1.49
N GLN A 32 13.05 -13.65 2.66
CA GLN A 32 12.40 -13.42 3.95
C GLN A 32 13.28 -12.57 4.87
N LEU A 33 12.79 -11.40 5.28
CA LEU A 33 13.61 -10.44 6.06
C LEU A 33 13.35 -10.43 7.57
N HIS A 34 12.22 -11.01 8.00
CA HIS A 34 11.89 -11.15 9.43
C HIS A 34 12.53 -12.38 10.07
N ASP A 35 13.02 -13.31 9.25
CA ASP A 35 13.73 -14.51 9.68
C ASP A 35 14.75 -14.85 8.60
N LEU A 36 16.00 -14.41 8.81
CA LEU A 36 17.07 -14.56 7.83
C LEU A 36 17.49 -16.02 7.64
N ASP A 37 17.26 -16.88 8.64
CA ASP A 37 17.66 -18.28 8.59
C ASP A 37 16.80 -19.11 7.65
N ARG A 38 15.56 -18.66 7.38
CA ARG A 38 14.64 -19.27 6.41
C ARG A 38 14.99 -19.00 4.94
N ASN A 39 16.04 -18.23 4.65
CA ASN A 39 16.50 -17.99 3.29
C ASN A 39 17.42 -19.10 2.78
N THR A 40 17.36 -19.36 1.48
CA THR A 40 18.39 -20.13 0.77
C THR A 40 19.75 -19.44 0.86
N ASP A 41 20.85 -20.18 0.65
CA ASP A 41 22.19 -19.58 0.62
C ASP A 41 22.34 -18.53 -0.49
N GLU A 42 21.60 -18.69 -1.59
CA GLU A 42 21.55 -17.69 -2.67
C GLU A 42 20.89 -16.39 -2.20
N ASN A 43 19.73 -16.48 -1.54
CA ASN A 43 19.06 -15.32 -0.97
C ASN A 43 19.90 -14.66 0.12
N LYS A 44 20.60 -15.43 0.96
CA LYS A 44 21.52 -14.88 1.98
C LYS A 44 22.65 -14.07 1.36
N ARG A 45 23.18 -14.47 0.20
CA ARG A 45 24.21 -13.71 -0.53
C ARG A 45 23.67 -12.44 -1.19
N LEU A 46 22.37 -12.41 -1.50
CA LEU A 46 21.71 -11.23 -2.08
C LEU A 46 21.47 -10.14 -1.02
N ILE A 47 21.21 -10.50 0.23
CA ILE A 47 20.78 -9.60 1.30
C ILE A 47 21.98 -8.91 1.96
N HIS A 48 21.95 -7.58 2.01
CA HIS A 48 22.88 -6.78 2.78
C HIS A 48 22.14 -6.06 3.91
N ARG A 49 22.65 -6.20 5.13
CA ARG A 49 22.06 -5.60 6.33
C ARG A 49 22.66 -4.22 6.57
N VAL A 50 21.81 -3.20 6.66
CA VAL A 50 22.19 -1.82 6.99
C VAL A 50 21.51 -1.41 8.29
N VAL A 51 22.30 -1.01 9.29
CA VAL A 51 21.79 -0.50 10.57
C VAL A 51 21.87 1.02 10.54
N LEU A 52 20.72 1.67 10.69
CA LEU A 52 20.61 3.12 10.68
C LEU A 52 20.59 3.66 12.11
N PRO A 53 21.24 4.81 12.36
CA PRO A 53 21.25 5.42 13.67
C PRO A 53 19.83 5.83 14.09
N PRO A 54 19.53 5.85 15.39
CA PRO A 54 18.25 6.29 15.88
C PRO A 54 18.02 7.77 15.56
N LYS A 55 16.84 8.10 15.00
CA LYS A 55 16.38 9.49 14.80
C LYS A 55 15.25 9.82 15.79
N PRO A 56 15.16 11.07 16.28
CA PRO A 56 14.02 11.53 17.05
C PRO A 56 12.75 11.37 16.20
N GLN A 57 11.71 10.74 16.77
CA GLN A 57 10.40 10.74 16.13
C GLN A 57 9.75 12.10 16.37
N HIS A 58 9.64 12.94 15.34
CA HIS A 58 8.82 14.14 15.43
C HIS A 58 7.34 13.75 15.35
N ASN A 59 6.67 13.69 16.51
CA ASN A 59 5.21 13.63 16.61
C ASN A 59 4.65 15.05 16.47
N GLU A 60 4.37 15.51 15.24
CA GLU A 60 3.50 16.67 15.06
C GLU A 60 2.05 16.26 15.32
N GLY A 61 1.53 16.56 16.52
CA GLY A 61 0.12 16.34 16.86
C GLY A 61 -0.20 16.14 18.35
N ALA A 62 0.78 15.85 19.20
CA ALA A 62 0.59 15.94 20.64
C ALA A 62 1.00 17.33 21.11
N SER A 63 0.12 18.05 21.79
CA SER A 63 0.52 19.18 22.61
C SER A 63 1.56 18.68 23.60
N LEU A 64 2.84 18.98 23.34
CA LEU A 64 3.95 18.57 24.20
C LEU A 64 3.77 19.23 25.56
N SER A 65 3.33 18.48 26.56
CA SER A 65 3.74 18.77 27.92
C SER A 65 5.24 18.49 27.97
N ALA A 66 6.03 19.39 28.56
CA ALA A 66 7.49 19.32 28.58
C ALA A 66 8.07 18.14 29.41
N ALA A 67 7.29 17.09 29.67
CA ALA A 67 7.63 16.01 30.58
C ALA A 67 7.63 14.61 29.95
N GLU A 68 7.30 14.45 28.67
CA GLU A 68 7.60 13.19 27.96
C GLU A 68 9.03 13.26 27.42
N GLU A 69 9.99 12.81 28.24
CA GLU A 69 11.36 12.55 27.81
C GLU A 69 11.31 11.71 26.52
N ALA A 70 11.86 12.26 25.43
CA ALA A 70 12.00 11.54 24.18
C ALA A 70 12.78 10.25 24.44
N GLN A 71 12.09 9.09 24.39
CA GLN A 71 12.77 7.80 24.51
C GLN A 71 13.89 7.75 23.46
N PRO A 72 15.11 7.29 23.82
CA PRO A 72 16.16 7.10 22.83
C PRO A 72 15.62 6.24 21.70
N GLY A 73 15.70 6.76 20.47
CA GLY A 73 15.20 6.06 19.31
C GLY A 73 15.82 4.66 19.23
N LYS A 74 15.04 3.67 18.77
CA LYS A 74 15.59 2.36 18.47
C LYS A 74 16.36 2.43 17.15
N GLU A 75 17.43 1.65 17.04
CA GLU A 75 18.10 1.43 15.75
C GLU A 75 17.08 0.97 14.73
N VAL A 76 17.15 1.52 13.51
CA VAL A 76 16.26 1.13 12.42
C VAL A 76 17.02 0.20 11.50
N LEU A 77 16.42 -0.94 11.21
CA LEU A 77 16.98 -1.93 10.32
C LEU A 77 16.49 -1.70 8.89
N CYS A 78 17.43 -1.67 7.95
CA CYS A 78 17.18 -1.64 6.52
C CYS A 78 17.93 -2.80 5.85
N TYR A 79 17.36 -3.31 4.77
CA TYR A 79 18.02 -4.27 3.89
C TYR A 79 18.10 -3.72 2.48
N THR A 80 19.24 -3.99 1.86
CA THR A 80 19.54 -3.69 0.47
C THR A 80 19.98 -4.96 -0.25
N PHE A 81 20.04 -4.92 -1.58
CA PHE A 81 20.20 -6.14 -2.37
C PHE A 81 21.12 -5.93 -3.57
N ALA A 82 22.17 -6.75 -3.70
CA ALA A 82 23.14 -6.64 -4.80
C ALA A 82 22.50 -6.76 -6.19
N GLY A 83 21.45 -7.59 -6.34
CA GLY A 83 20.74 -7.83 -7.60
C GLY A 83 19.69 -6.78 -7.96
N VAL A 84 19.25 -5.94 -7.00
CA VAL A 84 18.27 -4.87 -7.21
C VAL A 84 18.71 -3.59 -6.51
N PRO A 85 19.80 -2.95 -6.99
CA PRO A 85 20.32 -1.74 -6.38
C PRO A 85 19.27 -0.62 -6.33
N GLY A 86 19.16 0.04 -5.18
CA GLY A 86 18.18 1.09 -4.92
C GLY A 86 16.82 0.59 -4.39
N LEU A 87 16.59 -0.72 -4.28
CA LEU A 87 15.48 -1.24 -3.48
C LEU A 87 15.92 -1.29 -2.01
N LEU A 88 15.20 -0.56 -1.18
CA LEU A 88 15.37 -0.58 0.27
C LEU A 88 14.14 -1.19 0.92
N LEU A 89 14.33 -2.17 1.78
CA LEU A 89 13.25 -2.77 2.56
C LEU A 89 13.51 -2.54 4.05
N PHE A 90 12.49 -2.03 4.74
CA PHE A 90 12.48 -1.73 6.18
C PHE A 90 11.44 -2.63 6.87
N PRO A 91 11.83 -3.83 7.31
CA PRO A 91 10.88 -4.78 7.90
C PRO A 91 10.36 -4.30 9.25
N GLY A 92 9.04 -4.35 9.44
CA GLY A 92 8.39 -4.02 10.72
C GLY A 92 8.65 -2.60 11.23
N VAL A 93 9.01 -1.66 10.36
CA VAL A 93 9.33 -0.28 10.77
C VAL A 93 8.10 0.52 11.22
N LEU A 94 6.89 0.07 10.86
CA LEU A 94 5.64 0.61 11.36
C LEU A 94 5.16 -0.20 12.57
N SER A 95 4.93 0.49 13.69
CA SER A 95 4.36 -0.13 14.90
C SER A 95 2.92 -0.63 14.67
N GLU A 96 2.44 -1.50 15.54
CA GLU A 96 1.05 -2.01 15.43
C GLU A 96 -0.01 -0.90 15.51
N ALA A 97 0.21 0.11 16.36
CA ALA A 97 -0.69 1.25 16.50
C ALA A 97 -0.76 2.10 15.22
N GLU A 98 0.40 2.31 14.61
CA GLU A 98 0.54 2.95 13.30
C GLU A 98 -0.17 2.17 12.20
N GLN A 99 0.01 0.84 12.17
CA GLN A 99 -0.67 -0.01 11.20
C GLN A 99 -2.20 0.05 11.36
N GLN A 100 -2.72 -0.02 12.59
CA GLN A 100 -4.15 0.14 12.86
C GLN A 100 -4.68 1.50 12.37
N ARG A 101 -3.91 2.59 12.60
CA ARG A 101 -4.26 3.93 12.13
C ARG A 101 -4.41 3.96 10.61
N TRP A 102 -3.40 3.51 9.86
CA TRP A 102 -3.44 3.61 8.40
C TRP A 102 -4.42 2.62 7.76
N CYS A 103 -4.62 1.43 8.33
CA CYS A 103 -5.69 0.53 7.91
C CYS A 103 -7.07 1.18 8.07
N ARG A 104 -7.31 1.78 9.24
CA ARG A 104 -8.55 2.53 9.53
C ARG A 104 -8.74 3.69 8.56
N GLU A 105 -7.76 4.58 8.41
CA GLU A 105 -7.86 5.73 7.49
C GLU A 105 -8.03 5.28 6.03
N ALA A 106 -7.32 4.23 5.60
CA ALA A 106 -7.47 3.67 4.27
C ALA A 106 -8.89 3.15 4.03
N VAL A 107 -9.48 2.43 4.98
CA VAL A 107 -10.83 1.87 4.79
C VAL A 107 -11.91 2.92 5.01
N LEU A 108 -11.81 3.76 6.04
CA LEU A 108 -12.90 4.68 6.40
C LEU A 108 -12.85 6.00 5.63
N ASP A 109 -11.68 6.52 5.27
CA ASP A 109 -11.54 7.88 4.78
C ASP A 109 -11.01 7.98 3.35
N TYR A 110 -9.97 7.25 2.99
CA TYR A 110 -9.34 7.39 1.68
C TYR A 110 -10.22 6.90 0.52
N GLY A 111 -11.17 6.01 0.81
CA GLY A 111 -12.19 5.58 -0.14
C GLY A 111 -13.37 6.54 -0.31
N ASP A 112 -13.40 7.68 0.37
CA ASP A 112 -14.48 8.68 0.24
C ASP A 112 -14.37 9.46 -1.07
N SER A 113 -15.28 9.21 -2.01
CA SER A 113 -15.31 9.82 -3.35
C SER A 113 -15.53 11.33 -3.36
N ALA A 114 -16.10 11.91 -2.28
CA ALA A 114 -16.27 13.36 -2.17
C ALA A 114 -14.93 14.05 -1.87
N LYS A 115 -14.00 13.33 -1.23
CA LYS A 115 -12.69 13.85 -0.81
C LYS A 115 -11.57 13.44 -1.76
N HIS A 116 -11.62 12.21 -2.27
CA HIS A 116 -10.54 11.59 -3.02
C HIS A 116 -11.09 10.87 -4.25
N PRO A 117 -10.49 11.05 -5.44
CA PRO A 117 -10.85 10.23 -6.59
C PRO A 117 -10.49 8.77 -6.28
N ASN A 118 -11.42 7.87 -6.60
CA ASN A 118 -11.24 6.43 -6.45
C ASN A 118 -11.90 5.67 -7.61
N ILE A 119 -11.54 4.40 -7.75
CA ILE A 119 -12.17 3.49 -8.72
C ILE A 119 -12.74 2.30 -7.98
N LEU A 120 -14.07 2.26 -7.91
CA LEU A 120 -14.86 1.15 -7.39
C LEU A 120 -14.71 -0.11 -8.25
N SER A 121 -14.82 0.02 -9.57
CA SER A 121 -14.65 -1.09 -10.49
C SER A 121 -14.46 -0.59 -11.91
N THR A 122 -13.56 -1.21 -12.66
CA THR A 122 -13.45 -1.05 -14.12
C THR A 122 -14.71 -1.55 -14.85
N HIS A 123 -15.54 -2.36 -14.19
CA HIS A 123 -16.78 -2.93 -14.73
C HIS A 123 -18.04 -2.19 -14.24
N ALA A 124 -17.90 -1.13 -13.45
CA ALA A 124 -19.07 -0.34 -13.06
C ALA A 124 -19.65 0.35 -14.30
N LYS A 125 -20.95 0.13 -14.55
CA LYS A 125 -21.67 0.76 -15.68
C LYS A 125 -21.72 2.29 -15.58
N ALA A 126 -21.59 2.82 -14.37
CA ALA A 126 -21.56 4.25 -14.08
C ALA A 126 -20.69 4.51 -12.85
N PRO A 127 -20.09 5.71 -12.73
CA PRO A 127 -19.44 6.14 -11.50
C PRO A 127 -20.40 6.05 -10.32
N GLN A 128 -19.96 5.48 -9.20
CA GLN A 128 -20.71 5.42 -7.96
C GLN A 128 -19.98 6.23 -6.90
N SER A 129 -20.75 6.97 -6.10
CA SER A 129 -20.20 7.69 -4.94
C SER A 129 -20.05 6.73 -3.76
N THR A 130 -18.97 6.91 -3.01
CA THR A 130 -18.59 6.20 -1.80
C THR A 130 -18.33 7.16 -0.66
N SER A 131 -18.68 6.76 0.56
CA SER A 131 -18.30 7.48 1.80
C SER A 131 -17.06 6.90 2.49
N CYS A 132 -16.65 5.69 2.07
CA CYS A 132 -15.53 4.91 2.58
C CYS A 132 -15.18 3.83 1.53
N TYR A 133 -14.12 3.04 1.78
CA TYR A 133 -13.86 1.84 1.00
C TYR A 133 -15.08 0.92 1.01
N GLN A 134 -15.46 0.43 -0.16
CA GLN A 134 -16.41 -0.67 -0.31
C GLN A 134 -15.92 -1.57 -1.45
N PRO A 135 -16.06 -2.90 -1.33
CA PRO A 135 -15.69 -3.80 -2.41
C PRO A 135 -16.53 -3.48 -3.68
N PRO A 136 -15.92 -3.57 -4.86
CA PRO A 136 -14.63 -4.18 -5.16
C PRO A 136 -13.57 -3.10 -5.47
N MET A 137 -13.62 -1.96 -4.77
CA MET A 137 -12.68 -0.84 -4.97
C MET A 137 -11.25 -1.35 -5.01
N ARG A 138 -10.50 -0.92 -6.03
CA ARG A 138 -9.13 -1.37 -6.25
C ARG A 138 -8.11 -0.34 -5.79
N TRP A 139 -8.43 0.94 -5.91
CA TRP A 139 -7.56 2.00 -5.42
C TRP A 139 -8.32 3.31 -5.17
N ALA A 140 -7.67 4.15 -4.37
CA ALA A 140 -7.95 5.58 -4.21
C ALA A 140 -6.67 6.40 -4.43
N THR A 141 -6.81 7.67 -4.78
CA THR A 141 -5.67 8.59 -4.97
C THR A 141 -5.79 9.79 -4.05
N LEU A 142 -4.72 10.07 -3.31
CA LEU A 142 -4.58 11.22 -2.41
C LEU A 142 -3.64 12.23 -3.06
N GLY A 143 -3.90 13.53 -2.94
CA GLY A 143 -3.09 14.57 -3.58
C GLY A 143 -3.41 14.71 -5.07
N TYR A 144 -2.39 14.87 -5.91
CA TYR A 144 -2.59 14.99 -7.37
C TYR A 144 -3.27 13.77 -7.96
N SER A 145 -4.29 14.02 -8.76
CA SER A 145 -5.10 13.01 -9.44
C SER A 145 -4.32 12.39 -10.60
N TYR A 146 -4.48 11.08 -10.76
CA TYR A 146 -3.81 10.31 -11.81
C TYR A 146 -4.81 9.92 -12.91
N GLU A 147 -4.49 10.23 -14.17
CA GLU A 147 -5.26 9.81 -15.34
C GLU A 147 -4.71 8.50 -15.90
N TRP A 148 -5.38 7.39 -15.59
CA TRP A 148 -4.93 6.02 -15.91
C TRP A 148 -4.75 5.73 -17.41
N THR A 149 -5.57 6.33 -18.27
CA THR A 149 -5.51 6.10 -19.72
C THR A 149 -4.25 6.70 -20.33
N ARG A 150 -3.92 7.93 -19.94
CA ARG A 150 -2.75 8.67 -20.44
C ARG A 150 -1.51 8.49 -19.57
N LYS A 151 -1.66 7.94 -18.36
CA LYS A 151 -0.62 7.79 -17.35
C LYS A 151 0.06 9.12 -17.01
N VAL A 152 -0.75 10.12 -16.68
CA VAL A 152 -0.29 11.48 -16.35
C VAL A 152 -0.95 12.01 -15.09
N TYR A 153 -0.24 12.88 -14.38
CA TYR A 153 -0.79 13.68 -13.29
C TYR A 153 -1.25 15.05 -13.80
N HIS A 154 -2.28 15.59 -13.17
CA HIS A 154 -2.87 16.90 -13.52
C HIS A 154 -2.59 17.91 -12.42
N ARG A 155 -1.88 19.01 -12.73
CA ARG A 155 -1.55 20.09 -11.75
C ARG A 155 -2.80 20.79 -11.21
N ASP A 156 -3.89 20.83 -11.97
CA ASP A 156 -5.15 21.47 -11.62
C ASP A 156 -6.13 20.54 -10.87
N ARG A 157 -5.85 19.23 -10.80
CA ARG A 157 -6.75 18.24 -10.18
C ARG A 157 -6.10 17.53 -9.02
N TYR A 158 -6.50 17.88 -7.81
CA TYR A 158 -5.97 17.26 -6.61
C TYR A 158 -6.98 17.28 -5.46
N SER A 159 -6.88 16.25 -4.60
CA SER A 159 -7.46 16.29 -3.26
C SER A 159 -6.46 16.90 -2.28
N THR A 160 -6.94 17.28 -1.09
CA THR A 160 -6.04 17.54 0.03
C THR A 160 -5.27 16.27 0.39
N PHE A 161 -3.97 16.39 0.58
CA PHE A 161 -3.12 15.28 1.01
C PHE A 161 -3.11 15.21 2.55
N PRO A 162 -3.37 14.05 3.18
CA PRO A 162 -3.44 13.94 4.63
C PRO A 162 -2.13 14.33 5.32
N SER A 163 -2.19 15.29 6.26
CA SER A 163 -1.01 15.87 6.93
C SER A 163 -0.20 14.84 7.72
N ALA A 164 -0.87 13.94 8.43
CA ALA A 164 -0.19 12.89 9.20
C ALA A 164 0.53 11.88 8.31
N LEU A 165 -0.06 11.51 7.18
CA LEU A 165 0.59 10.67 6.18
C LEU A 165 1.81 11.37 5.58
N ARG A 166 1.68 12.68 5.26
CA ARG A 166 2.79 13.51 4.77
C ARG A 166 3.96 13.49 5.75
N ALA A 167 3.70 13.82 7.02
CA ALA A 167 4.72 13.84 8.06
C ALA A 167 5.43 12.48 8.20
N ARG A 168 4.67 11.38 8.21
CA ARG A 168 5.27 10.05 8.31
C ARG A 168 6.13 9.71 7.10
N MET A 169 5.67 10.03 5.89
CA MET A 169 6.43 9.77 4.66
C MET A 169 7.74 10.56 4.64
N CYS A 170 7.73 11.83 5.06
CA CYS A 170 8.96 12.62 5.21
C CYS A 170 9.92 11.99 6.22
N ASN A 171 9.41 11.50 7.36
CA ASN A 171 10.23 10.82 8.36
C ASN A 171 10.86 9.54 7.80
N LEU A 172 10.10 8.71 7.06
CA LEU A 172 10.61 7.50 6.43
C LEU A 172 11.65 7.81 5.35
N VAL A 173 11.43 8.84 4.53
CA VAL A 173 12.39 9.28 3.49
C VAL A 173 13.66 9.86 4.10
N SER A 174 13.59 10.42 5.31
CA SER A 174 14.80 10.81 6.05
C SER A 174 15.66 9.62 6.47
N LEU A 175 15.10 8.42 6.62
CA LEU A 175 15.87 7.20 6.87
C LEU A 175 16.55 6.71 5.59
N VAL A 176 15.83 6.80 4.46
CA VAL A 176 16.35 6.45 3.13
C VAL A 176 17.63 7.21 2.80
N ALA A 177 17.69 8.52 3.10
CA ALA A 177 18.87 9.35 2.85
C ALA A 177 20.13 8.91 3.61
N GLU A 178 19.98 8.20 4.74
CA GLU A 178 21.11 7.70 5.55
C GLU A 178 21.66 6.37 5.04
N VAL A 179 20.95 5.69 4.12
CA VAL A 179 21.38 4.40 3.60
C VAL A 179 22.55 4.60 2.63
N GLN A 180 23.73 4.19 3.08
CA GLN A 180 24.96 4.10 2.30
C GLN A 180 25.37 2.64 2.18
N GLN A 181 25.59 2.16 0.95
CA GLN A 181 26.06 0.79 0.71
C GLN A 181 26.89 0.73 -0.58
N ASP A 182 28.04 0.06 -0.55
CA ASP A 182 28.87 -0.25 -1.74
C ASP A 182 29.16 0.96 -2.64
N GLY A 183 29.33 2.13 -2.05
CA GLY A 183 29.55 3.40 -2.76
C GLY A 183 28.29 4.01 -3.39
N PHE A 184 27.16 3.31 -3.35
CA PHE A 184 25.84 3.86 -3.66
C PHE A 184 25.29 4.64 -2.46
N CYS A 185 24.94 5.91 -2.69
CA CYS A 185 24.24 6.74 -1.74
C CYS A 185 22.83 7.00 -2.26
N CYS A 186 21.82 6.80 -1.41
CA CYS A 186 20.43 7.10 -1.75
C CYS A 186 20.11 8.61 -1.76
N ALA A 187 21.12 9.47 -1.95
CA ALA A 187 20.96 10.92 -1.98
C ALA A 187 20.05 11.33 -3.15
N TYR A 188 19.08 12.17 -2.83
CA TYR A 188 18.19 12.84 -3.76
C TYR A 188 18.38 14.36 -3.59
N PRO A 189 18.15 15.16 -4.64
CA PRO A 189 18.68 16.53 -4.72
C PRO A 189 18.02 17.50 -3.74
N ASP A 190 16.74 17.28 -3.41
CA ASP A 190 15.90 18.26 -2.70
C ASP A 190 15.07 17.63 -1.58
N VAL A 191 14.53 18.49 -0.71
CA VAL A 191 13.62 18.06 0.37
C VAL A 191 12.39 17.38 -0.23
N TYR A 192 12.22 16.10 0.10
CA TYR A 192 11.08 15.30 -0.32
C TYR A 192 9.74 15.93 0.10
N GLU A 193 8.75 15.88 -0.79
CA GLU A 193 7.38 16.28 -0.56
C GLU A 193 6.43 15.23 -1.18
N PRO A 194 5.69 14.44 -0.38
CA PRO A 194 4.74 13.49 -0.93
C PRO A 194 3.54 14.25 -1.51
N GLN A 195 3.50 14.37 -2.83
CA GLN A 195 2.50 15.16 -3.54
C GLN A 195 1.33 14.31 -4.05
N THR A 196 1.53 13.00 -4.16
CA THR A 196 0.45 12.04 -4.44
C THR A 196 0.70 10.71 -3.73
N ALA A 197 -0.38 10.02 -3.37
CA ALA A 197 -0.32 8.66 -2.90
C ALA A 197 -1.43 7.83 -3.54
N ILE A 198 -1.08 6.63 -4.01
CA ILE A 198 -2.05 5.65 -4.48
C ILE A 198 -2.23 4.64 -3.36
N VAL A 199 -3.46 4.56 -2.85
CA VAL A 199 -3.89 3.59 -1.85
C VAL A 199 -4.47 2.41 -2.62
N ASN A 200 -3.73 1.30 -2.68
CA ASN A 200 -4.18 0.10 -3.37
C ASN A 200 -4.82 -0.88 -2.37
N TYR A 201 -5.97 -1.43 -2.74
CA TYR A 201 -6.69 -2.44 -1.97
C TYR A 201 -6.60 -3.78 -2.71
N TYR A 202 -5.97 -4.74 -2.05
CA TYR A 202 -5.70 -6.07 -2.59
C TYR A 202 -6.39 -7.14 -1.75
N PRO A 203 -7.64 -7.49 -2.07
CA PRO A 203 -8.28 -8.69 -1.56
C PRO A 203 -7.42 -9.93 -1.86
N VAL A 204 -7.46 -10.95 -1.00
CA VAL A 204 -6.86 -12.26 -1.30
C VAL A 204 -7.37 -12.77 -2.66
N GLY A 205 -6.46 -13.31 -3.47
CA GLY A 205 -6.70 -13.71 -4.86
C GLY A 205 -6.58 -12.59 -5.90
N SER A 206 -6.45 -11.33 -5.49
CA SER A 206 -6.04 -10.25 -6.39
C SER A 206 -4.53 -10.28 -6.67
N MET A 207 -4.14 -9.60 -7.74
CA MET A 207 -2.74 -9.43 -8.13
C MET A 207 -2.54 -8.10 -8.86
N MET A 208 -1.32 -7.58 -8.83
CA MET A 208 -0.88 -6.49 -9.68
C MET A 208 0.16 -7.02 -10.65
N MET A 209 -0.10 -6.87 -11.96
CA MET A 209 0.80 -7.34 -13.02
C MET A 209 2.07 -6.49 -13.13
N CYS A 210 3.09 -7.00 -13.83
CA CYS A 210 4.33 -6.28 -14.09
C CYS A 210 4.11 -4.90 -14.72
N HIS A 211 4.58 -3.85 -14.03
CA HIS A 211 4.48 -2.45 -14.44
C HIS A 211 5.66 -1.62 -13.91
N GLN A 212 5.71 -0.34 -14.31
CA GLN A 212 6.62 0.69 -13.82
C GLN A 212 5.80 1.90 -13.36
N ASP A 213 6.28 2.57 -12.32
CA ASP A 213 5.71 3.81 -11.78
C ASP A 213 6.61 4.98 -12.18
N ILE A 214 6.45 5.47 -13.41
CA ILE A 214 7.32 6.47 -14.06
C ILE A 214 6.53 7.65 -14.67
N SER A 215 5.41 8.01 -14.06
CA SER A 215 4.51 9.05 -14.58
C SER A 215 4.74 10.43 -13.96
N GLU A 216 5.59 10.49 -12.95
CA GLU A 216 6.05 11.68 -12.26
C GLU A 216 7.06 12.43 -13.13
N GLU A 217 7.09 13.76 -13.00
CA GLU A 217 8.06 14.62 -13.67
C GLU A 217 9.47 14.43 -13.08
N THR A 218 9.55 14.17 -11.77
CA THR A 218 10.80 13.83 -11.07
C THR A 218 10.84 12.35 -10.71
N LEU A 219 11.90 11.67 -11.14
CA LEU A 219 12.20 10.28 -10.81
C LEU A 219 13.46 10.15 -9.94
N GLU A 220 14.05 11.27 -9.51
CA GLU A 220 15.16 11.30 -8.57
C GLU A 220 14.66 11.11 -7.13
N GLN A 221 13.43 11.55 -6.85
CA GLN A 221 12.79 11.40 -5.55
C GLN A 221 12.30 9.96 -5.33
N PRO A 222 12.39 9.44 -4.08
CA PRO A 222 12.01 8.06 -3.78
C PRO A 222 10.50 7.84 -3.92
N LEU A 223 10.13 6.62 -4.31
CA LEU A 223 8.77 6.11 -4.16
C LEU A 223 8.69 5.29 -2.88
N MET A 224 7.77 5.65 -1.98
CA MET A 224 7.59 5.00 -0.69
C MET A 224 6.32 4.16 -0.69
N SER A 225 6.40 2.89 -0.27
CA SER A 225 5.27 1.98 -0.18
C SER A 225 5.13 1.41 1.22
N LEU A 226 4.06 1.77 1.93
CA LEU A 226 3.67 1.13 3.19
C LEU A 226 2.95 -0.18 2.90
N SER A 227 3.28 -1.26 3.62
CA SER A 227 2.62 -2.57 3.54
C SER A 227 1.74 -2.80 4.75
N LEU A 228 0.44 -3.04 4.56
CA LEU A 228 -0.53 -3.18 5.65
C LEU A 228 -1.47 -4.38 5.42
N GLY A 229 -1.77 -5.14 6.48
CA GLY A 229 -2.66 -6.29 6.43
C GLY A 229 -1.99 -7.56 5.92
N CYS A 230 -2.68 -8.29 5.04
CA CYS A 230 -2.16 -9.53 4.44
C CYS A 230 -0.75 -9.38 3.82
N SER A 231 0.10 -10.38 4.02
CA SER A 231 1.41 -10.45 3.39
C SER A 231 1.29 -10.62 1.87
N ALA A 232 2.33 -10.25 1.15
CA ALA A 232 2.36 -10.39 -0.30
C ALA A 232 3.72 -10.87 -0.81
N ILE A 233 3.67 -11.65 -1.88
CA ILE A 233 4.83 -11.90 -2.73
C ILE A 233 4.98 -10.69 -3.64
N PHE A 234 6.08 -9.98 -3.49
CA PHE A 234 6.47 -8.81 -4.27
C PHE A 234 7.63 -9.18 -5.17
N LEU A 235 7.53 -8.86 -6.46
CA LEU A 235 8.62 -9.07 -7.41
C LEU A 235 9.24 -7.73 -7.79
N MET A 236 10.56 -7.63 -7.70
CA MET A 236 11.35 -6.50 -8.21
C MET A 236 12.33 -6.99 -9.26
N GLY A 237 12.25 -6.44 -10.46
CA GLY A 237 13.20 -6.68 -11.54
C GLY A 237 14.09 -5.48 -11.81
N THR A 238 14.51 -5.34 -13.06
CA THR A 238 15.24 -4.17 -13.57
C THR A 238 14.32 -3.37 -14.50
N GLN A 239 14.87 -2.45 -15.29
CA GLN A 239 14.14 -1.80 -16.38
C GLN A 239 13.92 -2.72 -17.60
N SER A 240 14.66 -3.84 -17.68
CA SER A 240 14.53 -4.83 -18.76
C SER A 240 13.48 -5.88 -18.40
N ARG A 241 12.63 -6.22 -19.36
CA ARG A 241 11.68 -7.35 -19.25
C ARG A 241 12.34 -8.72 -19.41
N GLU A 242 13.58 -8.74 -19.90
CA GLU A 242 14.36 -9.96 -20.13
C GLU A 242 15.00 -10.47 -18.84
N ASP A 243 15.25 -9.56 -17.89
CA ASP A 243 15.86 -9.89 -16.61
C ASP A 243 14.83 -10.57 -15.69
N ALA A 244 15.24 -11.66 -15.05
CA ALA A 244 14.41 -12.33 -14.05
C ALA A 244 14.26 -11.43 -12.82
N PRO A 245 13.03 -11.22 -12.29
CA PRO A 245 12.85 -10.46 -11.08
C PRO A 245 13.19 -11.31 -9.84
N TYR A 246 13.57 -10.63 -8.77
CA TYR A 246 13.73 -11.22 -7.44
C TYR A 246 12.40 -11.15 -6.67
N ALA A 247 12.12 -12.19 -5.88
CA ALA A 247 10.90 -12.29 -5.09
C ALA A 247 11.15 -12.00 -3.61
N PHE A 248 10.30 -11.17 -3.01
CA PHE A 248 10.37 -10.76 -1.61
C PHE A 248 9.03 -10.99 -0.92
N LEU A 249 9.07 -11.45 0.32
CA LEU A 249 7.88 -11.54 1.17
C LEU A 249 7.72 -10.24 1.96
N LEU A 250 6.74 -9.41 1.56
CA LEU A 250 6.38 -8.18 2.28
C LEU A 250 5.26 -8.46 3.27
N ARG A 251 5.53 -8.26 4.57
CA ARG A 251 4.56 -8.43 5.66
C ARG A 251 3.91 -7.11 6.05
N SER A 252 2.88 -7.18 6.90
CA SER A 252 2.30 -5.99 7.52
C SER A 252 3.34 -5.24 8.35
N GLY A 253 3.41 -3.92 8.18
CA GLY A 253 4.35 -3.05 8.86
C GLY A 253 5.68 -2.84 8.13
N ASP A 254 5.91 -3.55 7.02
CA ASP A 254 7.08 -3.36 6.18
C ASP A 254 6.93 -2.10 5.30
N VAL A 255 8.03 -1.38 5.11
CA VAL A 255 8.10 -0.28 4.15
C VAL A 255 9.12 -0.60 3.07
N ALA A 256 8.73 -0.38 1.82
CA ALA A 256 9.65 -0.42 0.69
C ALA A 256 9.92 0.99 0.17
N ALA A 257 11.17 1.31 -0.11
CA ALA A 257 11.56 2.52 -0.81
C ALA A 257 12.24 2.16 -2.12
N PHE A 258 11.78 2.76 -3.22
CA PHE A 258 12.38 2.58 -4.54
C PHE A 258 13.19 3.83 -4.85
N THR A 259 14.50 3.68 -4.98
CA THR A 259 15.46 4.76 -5.23
C THR A 259 16.39 4.38 -6.38
N GLY A 260 17.10 5.37 -6.93
CA GLY A 260 18.13 5.16 -7.95
C GLY A 260 17.69 4.19 -9.07
N PRO A 261 18.46 3.13 -9.38
CA PRO A 261 18.08 2.18 -10.44
C PRO A 261 16.74 1.49 -10.23
N SER A 262 16.33 1.23 -8.99
CA SER A 262 15.05 0.58 -8.68
C SER A 262 13.85 1.53 -8.78
N ARG A 263 14.07 2.85 -8.83
CA ARG A 263 12.99 3.85 -8.91
C ARG A 263 12.17 3.73 -10.19
N SER A 264 12.78 3.27 -11.28
CA SER A 264 12.12 2.98 -12.57
C SER A 264 12.03 1.48 -12.89
N ALA A 265 12.32 0.60 -11.93
CA ALA A 265 12.31 -0.84 -12.16
C ALA A 265 10.90 -1.42 -12.35
N LEU A 266 10.84 -2.48 -13.16
CA LEU A 266 9.65 -3.30 -13.34
C LEU A 266 9.37 -4.09 -12.06
N HIS A 267 8.14 -4.01 -11.57
CA HIS A 267 7.72 -4.70 -10.35
C HIS A 267 6.28 -5.21 -10.44
N SER A 268 5.92 -6.12 -9.53
CA SER A 268 4.58 -6.72 -9.49
C SER A 268 4.24 -7.31 -8.12
N ILE A 269 2.95 -7.57 -7.91
CA ILE A 269 2.43 -8.30 -6.74
C ILE A 269 1.62 -9.49 -7.26
N PRO A 270 2.25 -10.64 -7.57
CA PRO A 270 1.55 -11.80 -8.13
C PRO A 270 0.63 -12.52 -7.13
N ARG A 271 0.84 -12.35 -5.81
CA ARG A 271 0.09 -13.09 -4.80
C ARG A 271 -0.03 -12.33 -3.48
N ILE A 272 -1.25 -12.34 -2.96
CA ILE A 272 -1.59 -11.97 -1.59
C ILE A 272 -1.77 -13.27 -0.78
N LEU A 273 -1.16 -13.32 0.40
CA LEU A 273 -1.33 -14.41 1.36
C LEU A 273 -2.49 -14.09 2.31
N ASP A 274 -3.13 -15.10 2.87
CA ASP A 274 -4.30 -14.92 3.75
C ASP A 274 -3.90 -15.01 5.23
N ASP A 275 -3.05 -14.09 5.67
CA ASP A 275 -2.35 -14.09 6.96
C ASP A 275 -2.40 -12.72 7.66
N CYS A 276 -3.52 -12.00 7.56
CA CYS A 276 -3.67 -10.69 8.18
C CYS A 276 -3.45 -10.75 9.71
N PRO A 277 -2.61 -9.87 10.30
CA PRO A 277 -2.35 -9.87 11.75
C PRO A 277 -3.63 -9.71 12.58
N GLU A 278 -3.73 -10.47 13.67
CA GLU A 278 -4.95 -10.52 14.50
C GLU A 278 -5.39 -9.14 15.02
N TYR A 279 -4.44 -8.28 15.42
CA TYR A 279 -4.71 -6.92 15.91
C TYR A 279 -5.28 -5.96 14.85
N LEU A 280 -5.28 -6.34 13.56
CA LEU A 280 -5.94 -5.61 12.46
C LEU A 280 -7.34 -6.15 12.15
N THR A 281 -7.77 -7.21 12.83
CA THR A 281 -9.02 -7.92 12.59
C THR A 281 -9.88 -7.96 13.86
N LEU A 282 -11.01 -8.68 13.78
CA LEU A 282 -11.84 -9.02 14.94
C LEU A 282 -11.55 -10.47 15.36
N PRO A 283 -11.46 -10.76 16.67
CA PRO A 283 -11.38 -12.12 17.18
C PRO A 283 -12.54 -13.00 16.71
N GLU A 284 -12.29 -14.29 16.50
CA GLU A 284 -13.29 -15.24 15.96
C GLU A 284 -14.55 -15.37 16.82
N ASP A 285 -14.37 -15.30 18.14
CA ASP A 285 -15.42 -15.40 19.15
C ASP A 285 -16.28 -14.12 19.26
N GLU A 286 -15.77 -12.98 18.79
CA GLU A 286 -16.50 -11.71 18.72
C GLU A 286 -17.32 -11.54 17.44
N LEU A 287 -17.21 -12.47 16.49
CA LEU A 287 -17.98 -12.40 15.25
C LEU A 287 -19.41 -12.86 15.48
N THR A 288 -20.35 -12.17 14.84
CA THR A 288 -21.70 -12.69 14.64
C THR A 288 -21.69 -13.81 13.60
N GLU A 289 -22.71 -14.66 13.60
CA GLU A 289 -22.87 -15.70 12.59
C GLU A 289 -22.96 -15.12 11.16
N ALA A 290 -23.63 -13.96 11.03
CA ALA A 290 -23.72 -13.24 9.76
C ALA A 290 -22.35 -12.73 9.28
N GLU A 291 -21.51 -12.21 10.18
CA GLU A 291 -20.15 -11.76 9.82
C GLU A 291 -19.26 -12.94 9.41
N ARG A 292 -19.30 -14.05 10.15
CA ARG A 292 -18.59 -15.30 9.78
C ARG A 292 -19.00 -15.77 8.38
N HIS A 293 -20.30 -15.77 8.09
CA HIS A 293 -20.79 -16.16 6.76
C HIS A 293 -20.29 -15.22 5.66
N ARG A 294 -20.29 -13.91 5.92
CA ARG A 294 -19.79 -12.89 4.97
C ARG A 294 -18.28 -13.01 4.73
N TYR A 295 -17.49 -13.38 5.74
CA TYR A 295 -16.06 -13.68 5.57
C TYR A 295 -15.82 -14.87 4.66
N GLN A 296 -16.51 -15.99 4.89
CA GLN A 296 -16.42 -17.18 4.03
C GLN A 296 -16.75 -16.90 2.56
N GLN A 297 -17.49 -15.82 2.29
CA GLN A 297 -17.85 -15.36 0.95
C GLN A 297 -16.97 -14.24 0.41
N HIS A 298 -15.97 -13.77 1.16
CA HIS A 298 -15.18 -12.57 0.87
C HIS A 298 -16.04 -11.32 0.57
N ALA A 299 -17.20 -11.20 1.24
CA ALA A 299 -18.17 -10.14 0.98
C ALA A 299 -17.70 -8.75 1.43
N TYR A 300 -16.65 -8.67 2.24
CA TYR A 300 -16.05 -7.39 2.68
C TYR A 300 -14.90 -6.91 1.80
N CYS A 301 -14.41 -7.73 0.87
CA CYS A 301 -13.24 -7.38 0.05
C CYS A 301 -13.36 -7.71 -1.44
N ALA A 302 -14.09 -8.76 -1.84
CA ALA A 302 -14.01 -9.25 -3.22
C ALA A 302 -15.35 -9.31 -3.97
N ARG A 303 -16.45 -9.75 -3.34
CA ARG A 303 -17.67 -10.13 -4.08
C ARG A 303 -18.77 -9.07 -4.02
N PRO A 304 -19.40 -8.73 -5.17
CA PRO A 304 -20.74 -8.17 -5.16
C PRO A 304 -21.73 -9.16 -4.53
N THR A 305 -22.90 -8.67 -4.16
CA THR A 305 -24.05 -9.49 -3.76
C THR A 305 -24.44 -10.46 -4.88
N SER A 306 -25.29 -11.44 -4.56
CA SER A 306 -25.69 -12.51 -5.50
C SER A 306 -26.31 -12.02 -6.81
N ASP A 307 -26.92 -10.84 -6.81
CA ASP A 307 -27.49 -10.14 -7.97
C ASP A 307 -26.45 -9.29 -8.74
N GLY A 308 -25.19 -9.29 -8.31
CA GLY A 308 -24.13 -8.46 -8.88
C GLY A 308 -24.12 -7.01 -8.39
N SER A 309 -25.02 -6.63 -7.46
CA SER A 309 -25.00 -5.30 -6.85
C SER A 309 -23.92 -5.20 -5.75
N PHE A 310 -23.67 -4.00 -5.24
CA PHE A 310 -22.72 -3.79 -4.16
C PHE A 310 -23.51 -3.40 -2.91
N LEU A 311 -23.15 -3.99 -1.76
CA LEU A 311 -23.67 -3.51 -0.48
C LEU A 311 -23.13 -2.10 -0.27
N ARG A 312 -23.98 -1.10 -0.51
CA ARG A 312 -23.66 0.30 -0.27
C ARG A 312 -23.43 0.48 1.24
N VAL A 313 -22.24 0.95 1.58
CA VAL A 313 -21.88 1.25 2.97
C VAL A 313 -21.95 2.76 3.16
N GLU A 314 -22.86 3.20 4.02
CA GLU A 314 -23.01 4.60 4.40
C GLU A 314 -22.30 4.84 5.73
N LYS A 315 -21.06 5.34 5.67
CA LYS A 315 -20.25 5.61 6.86
C LYS A 315 -20.98 6.51 7.87
N ALA A 316 -21.75 7.48 7.37
CA ALA A 316 -22.51 8.41 8.20
C ALA A 316 -23.64 7.75 9.02
N MET A 317 -24.11 6.57 8.61
CA MET A 317 -25.15 5.80 9.33
C MET A 317 -24.55 4.86 10.38
N MET A 318 -23.23 4.73 10.41
CA MET A 318 -22.53 3.81 11.32
C MET A 318 -22.15 4.55 12.61
N THR A 319 -22.40 3.91 13.75
CA THR A 319 -21.82 4.34 15.03
C THR A 319 -20.29 4.24 15.00
N ALA A 320 -19.60 4.87 15.94
CA ALA A 320 -18.14 4.75 16.07
C ALA A 320 -17.71 3.27 16.22
N GLU A 321 -18.44 2.48 17.00
CA GLU A 321 -18.25 1.03 17.15
C GLU A 321 -18.50 0.29 15.83
N GLY A 322 -19.54 0.67 15.09
CA GLY A 322 -19.82 0.09 13.76
C GLY A 322 -18.69 0.35 12.78
N GLN A 323 -18.14 1.57 12.77
CA GLN A 323 -16.99 1.92 11.94
C GLN A 323 -15.74 1.13 12.36
N GLU A 324 -15.50 0.98 13.67
CA GLU A 324 -14.41 0.17 14.22
C GLU A 324 -14.48 -1.28 13.73
N ARG A 325 -15.66 -1.90 13.84
CA ARG A 325 -15.86 -3.27 13.38
C ARG A 325 -15.69 -3.37 11.86
N TYR A 326 -16.22 -2.42 11.10
CA TYR A 326 -16.21 -2.49 9.64
C TYR A 326 -14.81 -2.51 9.03
N TRP A 327 -13.91 -1.63 9.48
CA TRP A 327 -12.57 -1.63 8.89
C TRP A 327 -11.80 -2.91 9.22
N ARG A 328 -11.95 -3.44 10.44
CA ARG A 328 -11.39 -4.73 10.85
C ARG A 328 -11.96 -5.89 10.03
N LEU A 329 -13.26 -5.86 9.74
CA LEU A 329 -13.91 -6.81 8.84
C LEU A 329 -13.33 -6.72 7.41
N CYS A 330 -13.07 -5.53 6.89
CA CYS A 330 -12.47 -5.39 5.56
C CYS A 330 -11.05 -5.97 5.51
N MET A 331 -10.24 -5.74 6.55
CA MET A 331 -8.83 -6.09 6.58
C MET A 331 -8.54 -7.59 6.64
N ARG A 332 -9.44 -8.41 7.19
CA ARG A 332 -9.19 -9.85 7.43
C ARG A 332 -8.61 -10.61 6.23
N HIS A 333 -9.13 -10.33 5.03
CA HIS A 333 -8.72 -10.98 3.78
C HIS A 333 -8.22 -9.95 2.76
N MET A 334 -7.57 -8.89 3.23
CA MET A 334 -7.15 -7.77 2.40
C MET A 334 -5.79 -7.24 2.81
N ARG A 335 -5.00 -6.89 1.80
CA ARG A 335 -3.81 -6.08 1.93
C ARG A 335 -4.08 -4.66 1.45
N VAL A 336 -3.48 -3.68 2.11
CA VAL A 336 -3.42 -2.30 1.64
C VAL A 336 -1.97 -1.91 1.40
N ASN A 337 -1.69 -1.28 0.26
CA ASN A 337 -0.44 -0.55 0.05
C ASN A 337 -0.73 0.94 -0.07
N ILE A 338 0.03 1.77 0.63
CA ILE A 338 0.00 3.23 0.44
C ILE A 338 1.30 3.64 -0.22
N ASN A 339 1.21 3.96 -1.51
CA ASN A 339 2.36 4.26 -2.37
C ASN A 339 2.46 5.77 -2.60
N ALA A 340 3.28 6.46 -1.81
CA ALA A 340 3.49 7.91 -1.90
C ALA A 340 4.72 8.27 -2.73
N ARG A 341 4.63 9.40 -3.43
CA ARG A 341 5.66 9.90 -4.34
C ARG A 341 5.55 11.42 -4.51
N GLN A 342 6.68 12.02 -4.87
CA GLN A 342 6.73 13.40 -5.34
C GLN A 342 6.51 13.41 -6.86
N VAL A 343 5.62 14.28 -7.35
CA VAL A 343 5.25 14.32 -8.77
C VAL A 343 6.06 15.37 -9.51
N TYR A 344 6.19 16.56 -8.93
CA TYR A 344 6.81 17.74 -9.51
C TYR A 344 8.00 18.19 -8.67
N ASN A 345 8.94 18.88 -9.31
CA ASN A 345 10.10 19.45 -8.64
C ASN A 345 9.71 20.60 -7.70
N GLU A 346 8.68 21.37 -8.04
CA GLU A 346 8.27 22.52 -7.24
C GLU A 346 7.50 22.11 -5.98
N ARG A 347 7.67 22.91 -4.91
CA ARG A 347 6.88 22.76 -3.68
C ARG A 347 5.42 23.13 -3.92
N CYS A 348 4.53 22.31 -3.39
CA CYS A 348 3.09 22.39 -3.64
C CYS A 348 2.31 22.61 -2.32
N PRO A 349 2.48 23.75 -1.63
CA PRO A 349 1.86 23.98 -0.31
C PRO A 349 0.33 23.90 -0.34
N ALA A 350 -0.30 24.20 -1.48
CA ALA A 350 -1.74 24.12 -1.67
C ALA A 350 -2.32 22.71 -1.50
N LEU A 351 -1.51 21.65 -1.64
CA LEU A 351 -1.93 20.25 -1.41
C LEU A 351 -2.21 19.96 0.06
N PHE A 352 -1.56 20.68 0.97
CA PHE A 352 -1.58 20.41 2.42
C PHE A 352 -2.41 21.44 3.20
N GLY A 353 -3.18 22.27 2.49
CA GLY A 353 -4.11 23.21 3.08
C GLY A 353 -5.39 22.55 3.61
N ALA A 354 -6.43 23.36 3.83
CA ALA A 354 -7.73 22.85 4.29
C ALA A 354 -8.31 21.80 3.31
N PRO A 355 -9.13 20.84 3.80
CA PRO A 355 -9.81 19.86 2.96
C PRO A 355 -10.58 20.51 1.81
N ARG A 356 -10.29 20.10 0.57
CA ARG A 356 -11.06 20.47 -0.62
C ARG A 356 -12.13 19.44 -0.90
N ASP A 357 -13.38 19.89 -1.07
CA ASP A 357 -14.47 19.05 -1.55
C ASP A 357 -14.43 18.96 -3.08
N LEU A 358 -14.21 17.76 -3.62
CA LEU A 358 -14.17 17.53 -5.06
C LEU A 358 -15.56 17.62 -5.70
N ALA A 359 -16.63 17.50 -4.92
CA ALA A 359 -17.99 17.63 -5.42
C ALA A 359 -18.29 19.07 -5.91
N GLN A 360 -17.68 20.08 -5.28
CA GLN A 360 -17.89 21.49 -5.66
C GLN A 360 -17.14 21.90 -6.94
N GLY A 361 -16.11 21.15 -7.34
CA GLY A 361 -15.32 21.42 -8.55
C GLY A 361 -15.97 20.99 -9.87
N LYS A 362 -17.08 20.26 -9.85
CA LYS A 362 -17.82 19.86 -11.07
C LYS A 362 -18.82 20.91 -11.57
N GLY A 363 -18.98 22.03 -10.86
CA GLY A 363 -19.83 23.14 -11.29
C GLY A 363 -19.03 24.23 -12.01
N GLY A 364 -18.76 24.07 -13.31
CA GLY A 364 -18.13 25.16 -14.07
C GLY A 364 -17.43 24.76 -15.37
N ILE A 365 -18.02 23.89 -16.18
CA ILE A 365 -17.68 23.84 -17.62
C ILE A 365 -18.92 24.34 -18.35
N GLY A 366 -18.77 25.53 -18.94
CA GLY A 366 -19.85 26.40 -19.35
C GLY A 366 -20.81 25.83 -20.39
N ALA A 367 -22.09 26.14 -20.18
CA ALA A 367 -22.97 26.43 -21.30
C ALA A 367 -22.64 27.86 -21.76
N GLY A 368 -21.81 27.95 -22.80
CA GLY A 368 -21.71 29.15 -23.64
C GLY A 368 -22.75 29.06 -24.75
#